data_AF-A0A023EG76-F1
#
_entry.id   AF-A0A023EG76-F1
#
_cell.length_a   1.000
_cell.length_b   1.000
_cell.length_c   1.000
_cell.angle_alpha   90.00
_cell.angle_beta   90.00
_cell.angle_gamma   90.00
#
_symmetry.space_group_name_H-M   'P 1'
#
loop_
_entity.id
_entity.type
_entity.pdbx_description
1 polymer ?
#
loop_
_entity_poly.entity_id
_entity_poly.type
_entity_poly.pdbx_seq_one_letter_code
_entity_poly.pdbx_strand_id
1 'polypeptide(L)'
;RKTGSVNIAGFSFPIEDEQTVEKLEATVRSNWLVRQAYVNLLRSHMTRSSEAYRIYDIVSSKIFTYRALQNYYLTLDRQPYFKQDNRKAMVNYDIFQGCMLEAWSDKGVDSAALKNALRAVVMVISRKLRKSVSCQKRC
;
A
#
# COMPACT_ATOMS: atom_id res chain seq x y z
N ARG A 1 -0.70 1.08 23.23
CA ARG A 1 -1.36 -0.21 22.88
C ARG A 1 -0.56 -0.84 21.73
N LYS A 2 0.17 -1.94 21.95
CA LYS A 2 0.79 -2.71 20.86
C LYS A 2 -0.35 -3.28 20.01
N THR A 3 -0.54 -2.76 18.80
CA THR A 3 -1.40 -3.42 17.81
C THR A 3 -0.75 -4.76 17.46
N GLY A 4 -1.44 -5.87 17.74
CA GLY A 4 -0.92 -7.21 17.45
C GLY A 4 -0.54 -7.32 15.98
N SER A 5 0.68 -7.78 15.72
CA SER A 5 1.15 -8.11 14.38
C SER A 5 0.30 -9.24 13.82
N VAL A 6 -0.38 -9.02 12.69
CA VAL A 6 -1.08 -10.09 11.99
C VAL A 6 -0.08 -10.81 11.10
N ASN A 7 -0.06 -12.14 11.17
CA ASN A 7 0.84 -12.98 10.39
C ASN A 7 0.04 -13.79 9.37
N ILE A 8 0.41 -13.71 8.10
CA ILE A 8 -0.22 -14.47 7.02
C ILE A 8 0.87 -15.07 6.15
N ALA A 9 0.89 -16.40 6.04
CA ALA A 9 1.84 -17.11 5.18
C ALA A 9 3.31 -16.67 5.35
N GLY A 10 3.71 -16.32 6.59
CA GLY A 10 5.06 -15.83 6.90
C GLY A 10 5.26 -14.31 6.74
N PHE A 11 4.24 -13.55 6.35
CA PHE A 11 4.28 -12.09 6.27
C PHE A 11 3.68 -11.45 7.53
N SER A 12 4.50 -10.64 8.21
CA SER A 12 4.06 -9.78 9.32
C SER A 12 3.51 -8.46 8.80
N PHE A 13 2.32 -8.08 9.25
CA PHE A 13 1.70 -6.80 8.92
C PHE A 13 1.72 -5.83 10.11
N PRO A 14 1.97 -4.52 9.87
CA PRO A 14 2.22 -3.89 8.57
C PRO A 14 3.61 -4.22 8.00
N ILE A 15 3.74 -4.32 6.68
CA ILE A 15 5.01 -4.56 5.99
C ILE A 15 5.93 -3.35 6.16
N GLU A 16 7.17 -3.59 6.55
CA GLU A 16 8.10 -2.55 6.98
C GLU A 16 9.10 -2.12 5.91
N ASP A 17 9.39 -2.97 4.94
CA ASP A 17 10.44 -2.76 3.95
C ASP A 17 10.00 -3.17 2.54
N GLU A 18 10.72 -2.65 1.55
CA GLU A 18 10.45 -2.88 0.13
C GLU A 18 10.62 -4.35 -0.28
N GLN A 19 11.63 -5.05 0.25
CA GLN A 19 11.92 -6.43 -0.16
C GLN A 19 10.76 -7.35 0.24
N THR A 20 10.16 -7.10 1.41
CA THR A 20 8.98 -7.84 1.87
C THR A 20 7.74 -7.53 1.03
N VAL A 21 7.58 -6.29 0.51
CA VAL A 21 6.50 -5.97 -0.46
C VAL A 21 6.67 -6.76 -1.75
N GLU A 22 7.89 -6.84 -2.30
CA GLU A 22 8.18 -7.62 -3.51
C GLU A 22 7.92 -9.11 -3.31
N LYS A 23 8.34 -9.66 -2.16
CA LYS A 23 8.06 -11.06 -1.80
C LYS A 23 6.55 -11.30 -1.69
N LEU A 24 5.80 -10.39 -1.08
CA LEU A 24 4.35 -10.51 -0.98
C LEU A 24 3.72 -10.54 -2.38
N GLU A 25 4.08 -9.59 -3.25
CA GLU A 25 3.58 -9.55 -4.64
C GLU A 25 3.89 -10.85 -5.38
N ALA A 26 5.14 -11.30 -5.39
CA ALA A 26 5.54 -12.53 -6.08
C ALA A 26 4.78 -13.76 -5.54
N THR A 27 4.58 -13.82 -4.22
CA THR A 27 3.86 -14.93 -3.58
C THR A 27 2.37 -14.88 -3.88
N VAL A 28 1.74 -13.70 -3.86
CA VAL A 28 0.32 -13.52 -4.19
C VAL A 28 0.04 -13.89 -5.65
N ARG A 29 0.97 -13.58 -6.57
CA ARG A 29 0.84 -13.94 -7.99
C ARG A 29 1.00 -15.43 -8.25
N SER A 30 1.85 -16.11 -7.48
CA SER A 30 2.19 -17.53 -7.70
C SER A 30 1.37 -18.50 -6.83
N ASN A 31 0.80 -18.03 -5.72
CA ASN A 31 0.09 -18.87 -4.75
C ASN A 31 -1.28 -18.30 -4.40
N TRP A 32 -2.32 -18.98 -4.90
CA TRP A 32 -3.71 -18.60 -4.70
C TRP A 32 -4.15 -18.59 -3.22
N LEU A 33 -3.59 -19.47 -2.38
CA LEU A 33 -3.92 -19.52 -0.95
C LEU A 33 -3.43 -18.26 -0.24
N VAL A 34 -2.23 -17.80 -0.59
CA VAL A 34 -1.66 -16.58 -0.02
C VAL A 34 -2.43 -15.36 -0.51
N ARG A 35 -2.82 -15.32 -1.79
CA ARG A 35 -3.74 -14.30 -2.30
C ARG A 35 -5.04 -14.24 -1.50
N GLN A 36 -5.72 -15.37 -1.32
CA GLN A 36 -6.98 -15.42 -0.57
C GLN A 36 -6.78 -14.97 0.89
N ALA A 37 -5.71 -15.40 1.55
CA ALA A 37 -5.42 -14.97 2.91
C ALA A 37 -5.15 -13.45 2.98
N TYR A 38 -4.43 -12.89 2.02
CA TYR A 38 -4.21 -11.45 1.91
C TYR A 38 -5.50 -10.67 1.65
N VAL A 39 -6.36 -11.13 0.73
CA VAL A 39 -7.68 -10.54 0.47
C VAL A 39 -8.56 -10.58 1.72
N ASN A 40 -8.55 -11.68 2.46
CA ASN A 40 -9.32 -11.81 3.69
C ASN A 40 -8.81 -10.87 4.80
N LEU A 41 -7.50 -10.63 4.88
CA LEU A 41 -6.94 -9.59 5.75
C LEU A 41 -7.49 -8.21 5.39
N LEU A 42 -7.44 -7.86 4.10
CA LEU A 42 -7.94 -6.58 3.60
C LEU A 42 -9.44 -6.41 3.91
N ARG A 43 -10.24 -7.46 3.75
CA ARG A 43 -11.67 -7.48 4.14
C ARG A 43 -11.86 -7.26 5.62
N SER A 44 -11.04 -7.88 6.48
CA SER A 44 -11.18 -7.79 7.94
C SER A 44 -11.00 -6.36 8.47
N HIS A 45 -10.22 -5.54 7.78
CA HIS A 45 -10.01 -4.14 8.12
C HIS A 45 -11.13 -3.20 7.64
N MET A 46 -11.99 -3.66 6.72
CA MET A 46 -12.99 -2.84 6.05
C MET A 46 -14.40 -3.17 6.51
N THR A 47 -14.77 -2.67 7.69
CA THR A 47 -15.97 -3.13 8.40
C THR A 47 -17.27 -2.46 7.97
N ARG A 48 -17.30 -1.14 7.69
CA ARG A 48 -18.56 -0.40 7.48
C ARG A 48 -18.57 0.75 6.45
N SER A 49 -17.44 1.35 6.09
CA SER A 49 -17.42 2.53 5.20
C SER A 49 -16.31 2.44 4.15
N SER A 50 -16.67 2.73 2.89
CA SER A 50 -15.80 2.79 1.71
C SER A 50 -15.21 4.17 1.40
N GLU A 51 -15.30 5.09 2.34
CA GLU A 51 -14.74 6.42 2.19
C GLU A 51 -13.21 6.37 1.95
N ALA A 52 -12.72 7.24 1.07
CA ALA A 52 -11.32 7.25 0.65
C ALA A 52 -10.32 7.39 1.81
N TYR A 53 -10.69 8.09 2.90
CA TYR A 53 -9.83 8.21 4.08
C TYR A 53 -9.66 6.88 4.83
N ARG A 54 -10.64 5.98 4.78
CA ARG A 54 -10.54 4.64 5.39
C ARG A 54 -9.57 3.78 4.62
N ILE A 55 -9.65 3.79 3.29
CA ILE A 55 -8.69 3.07 2.44
C ILE A 55 -7.27 3.58 2.72
N TYR A 56 -7.09 4.90 2.77
CA TYR A 56 -5.81 5.50 3.15
C TYR A 56 -5.31 5.00 4.53
N ASP A 57 -6.15 5.01 5.56
CA ASP A 57 -5.76 4.58 6.91
C ASP A 57 -5.40 3.09 6.95
N ILE A 58 -6.18 2.23 6.28
CA ILE A 58 -5.89 0.80 6.20
C ILE A 58 -4.53 0.58 5.51
N VAL A 59 -4.33 1.16 4.32
CA VAL A 59 -3.10 0.98 3.56
C VAL A 59 -1.88 1.49 4.34
N SER A 60 -1.97 2.67 4.96
CA SER A 60 -0.83 3.34 5.59
C SER A 60 -0.58 3.00 7.06
N SER A 61 -1.56 2.41 7.76
CA SER A 61 -1.46 2.08 9.18
C SER A 61 -1.55 0.56 9.45
N LYS A 62 -2.15 -0.23 8.55
CA LYS A 62 -2.38 -1.68 8.78
C LYS A 62 -1.62 -2.57 7.82
N ILE A 63 -1.47 -2.15 6.56
CA ILE A 63 -0.88 -3.01 5.53
C ILE A 63 0.58 -2.68 5.27
N PHE A 64 0.91 -1.40 5.09
CA PHE A 64 2.27 -0.98 4.76
C PHE A 64 2.70 0.21 5.61
N THR A 65 3.94 0.16 6.07
CA THR A 65 4.57 1.34 6.66
C THR A 65 4.99 2.33 5.57
N TYR A 66 5.29 3.56 5.98
CA TYR A 66 5.83 4.57 5.06
C TYR A 66 7.18 4.14 4.45
N ARG A 67 7.98 3.33 5.17
CA ARG A 67 9.30 2.84 4.71
C ARG A 67 9.15 1.83 3.59
N ALA A 68 8.17 0.94 3.70
CA ALA A 68 7.84 -0.03 2.66
C ALA A 68 7.43 0.65 1.35
N LEU A 69 6.72 1.78 1.42
CA LEU A 69 6.14 2.46 0.24
C LEU A 69 6.98 3.61 -0.31
N GLN A 70 8.15 3.93 0.27
CA GLN A 70 8.92 5.12 -0.10
C GLN A 70 9.43 5.11 -1.56
N ASN A 71 9.62 3.92 -2.13
CA ASN A 71 10.07 3.71 -3.51
C ASN A 71 8.91 3.39 -4.47
N TYR A 72 7.66 3.54 -4.04
CA TYR A 72 6.48 3.28 -4.86
C TYR A 72 5.79 4.58 -5.29
N TYR A 73 5.17 4.55 -6.47
CA TYR A 73 4.40 5.65 -7.02
C TYR A 73 3.13 5.11 -7.70
N LEU A 74 2.15 5.99 -7.96
CA LEU A 74 0.85 5.50 -8.43
C LEU A 74 0.78 5.23 -9.95
N THR A 75 1.22 6.15 -10.79
CA THR A 75 0.83 6.20 -12.22
C THR A 75 1.92 5.73 -13.17
N LEU A 76 1.56 5.35 -14.39
CA LEU A 76 2.49 5.21 -15.53
C LEU A 76 2.99 6.58 -16.06
N ASP A 77 2.22 7.64 -15.87
CA ASP A 77 2.61 9.01 -16.24
C ASP A 77 3.78 9.50 -15.39
N ARG A 78 4.91 9.72 -16.06
CA ARG A 78 6.12 10.31 -15.50
C ARG A 78 5.77 11.71 -15.01
N GLN A 79 5.70 11.92 -13.69
CA GLN A 79 5.77 13.28 -13.17
C GLN A 79 7.22 13.75 -13.34
N PRO A 80 7.50 14.77 -14.17
CA PRO A 80 8.87 15.17 -14.53
C PRO A 80 9.70 15.70 -13.35
N TYR A 81 9.08 15.94 -12.19
CA TYR A 81 9.70 16.58 -11.03
C TYR A 81 10.33 15.63 -10.01
N PHE A 82 10.23 14.32 -10.20
CA PHE A 82 10.89 13.36 -9.33
C PHE A 82 11.82 12.48 -10.16
N LYS A 83 13.09 12.36 -9.78
CA LYS A 83 13.98 11.31 -10.32
C LYS A 83 13.32 9.95 -10.07
N GLN A 84 12.71 9.40 -11.12
CA GLN A 84 11.91 8.18 -11.07
C GLN A 84 12.73 6.91 -11.33
N ASP A 85 14.04 7.02 -11.60
CA ASP A 85 14.85 5.93 -12.17
C ASP A 85 14.79 4.59 -11.41
N ASN A 86 14.43 4.59 -10.12
CA ASN A 86 14.30 3.36 -9.32
C ASN A 86 12.94 3.18 -8.61
N ARG A 87 11.90 3.95 -8.97
CA ARG A 87 10.58 3.81 -8.32
C ARG A 87 9.70 2.81 -9.05
N LYS A 88 8.83 2.12 -8.31
CA LYS A 88 7.96 1.03 -8.81
C LYS A 88 6.49 1.44 -8.83
N ALA A 89 5.82 1.17 -9.95
CA ALA A 89 4.45 1.66 -10.18
C ALA A 89 3.44 0.73 -9.52
N MET A 90 2.69 1.24 -8.54
CA MET A 90 1.66 0.47 -7.81
C MET A 90 0.60 -0.13 -8.73
N VAL A 91 0.34 0.47 -9.89
CA VAL A 91 -0.60 -0.06 -10.89
C VAL A 91 -0.18 -1.40 -11.48
N ASN A 92 1.10 -1.79 -11.38
CA ASN A 92 1.61 -3.06 -11.91
C ASN A 92 1.51 -4.22 -10.91
N TYR A 93 0.99 -3.97 -9.71
CA TYR A 93 1.01 -4.90 -8.60
C TYR A 93 -0.41 -5.33 -8.24
N ASP A 94 -0.61 -6.64 -8.13
CA ASP A 94 -1.88 -7.22 -7.71
C ASP A 94 -2.20 -6.86 -6.27
N ILE A 95 -1.19 -6.76 -5.39
CA ILE A 95 -1.39 -6.40 -3.98
C ILE A 95 -1.99 -4.99 -3.80
N PHE A 96 -1.74 -4.06 -4.73
CA PHE A 96 -2.27 -2.68 -4.67
C PHE A 96 -3.54 -2.48 -5.51
N GLN A 97 -3.79 -3.34 -6.50
CA GLN A 97 -4.94 -3.23 -7.40
C GLN A 97 -5.89 -4.41 -7.20
N GLY A 98 -5.56 -5.55 -7.81
CA GLY A 98 -6.44 -6.72 -7.89
C GLY A 98 -6.95 -7.18 -6.52
N CYS A 99 -6.05 -7.37 -5.55
CA CYS A 99 -6.40 -7.84 -4.22
C CYS A 99 -7.23 -6.81 -3.43
N MET A 100 -6.92 -5.52 -3.54
CA MET A 100 -7.67 -4.46 -2.86
C MET A 100 -9.07 -4.29 -3.44
N LEU A 101 -9.20 -4.37 -4.77
CA LEU A 101 -10.52 -4.35 -5.42
C LEU A 101 -11.33 -5.59 -5.07
N GLU A 102 -10.72 -6.79 -5.11
CA GLU A 102 -11.38 -8.05 -4.73
C GLU A 102 -11.83 -8.04 -3.25
N ALA A 103 -11.11 -7.33 -2.38
CA ALA A 103 -11.45 -7.20 -0.98
C ALA A 103 -12.59 -6.20 -0.72
N TRP A 104 -12.65 -5.11 -1.49
CA TRP A 104 -13.48 -3.95 -1.14
C TRP A 104 -14.57 -3.59 -2.16
N SER A 105 -14.65 -4.29 -3.29
CA SER A 105 -15.71 -4.12 -4.29
C SER A 105 -17.10 -4.22 -3.67
N ASP A 106 -17.30 -5.22 -2.81
CA ASP A 106 -18.58 -5.48 -2.13
C ASP A 106 -18.93 -4.40 -1.10
N LYS A 107 -17.98 -3.51 -0.79
CA LYS A 107 -18.18 -2.32 0.06
C LYS A 107 -18.37 -1.04 -0.76
N GLY A 108 -18.42 -1.14 -2.10
CA GLY A 108 -18.58 0.00 -3.01
C GLY A 108 -17.28 0.71 -3.38
N VAL A 109 -16.12 0.06 -3.19
CA VAL A 109 -14.84 0.61 -3.67
C VAL A 109 -14.64 0.20 -5.13
N ASP A 110 -14.68 1.17 -6.03
CA ASP A 110 -14.34 0.99 -7.44
C ASP A 110 -12.86 1.34 -7.73
N SER A 111 -12.44 1.13 -8.98
CA SER A 111 -11.08 1.44 -9.43
C SER A 111 -10.71 2.92 -9.27
N ALA A 112 -11.67 3.84 -9.45
CA ALA A 112 -11.42 5.27 -9.37
C ALA A 112 -11.20 5.72 -7.91
N ALA A 113 -12.05 5.25 -7.00
CA ALA A 113 -11.94 5.48 -5.56
C ALA A 113 -10.63 4.90 -5.01
N LEU A 114 -10.27 3.68 -5.39
CA LEU A 114 -9.00 3.06 -4.99
C LEU A 114 -7.79 3.86 -5.49
N LYS A 115 -7.79 4.25 -6.78
CA LYS A 115 -6.73 5.09 -7.34
C LYS A 115 -6.59 6.40 -6.59
N ASN A 116 -7.70 7.09 -6.28
CA ASN A 116 -7.66 8.34 -5.53
C ASN A 116 -7.14 8.16 -4.09
N ALA A 117 -7.51 7.08 -3.41
CA ALA A 117 -6.96 6.77 -2.09
C ALA A 117 -5.44 6.51 -2.15
N LEU A 118 -4.98 5.72 -3.12
CA LEU A 118 -3.54 5.46 -3.31
C LEU A 118 -2.77 6.73 -3.70
N ARG A 119 -3.37 7.67 -4.47
CA ARG A 119 -2.79 9.01 -4.70
C ARG A 119 -2.52 9.71 -3.38
N ALA A 120 -3.49 9.70 -2.47
CA ALA A 120 -3.35 10.33 -1.16
C ALA A 120 -2.23 9.67 -0.34
N VAL A 121 -2.13 8.34 -0.35
CA VAL A 121 -1.05 7.57 0.32
C VAL A 121 0.32 8.03 -0.19
N VAL A 122 0.55 7.99 -1.51
CA VAL A 122 1.83 8.38 -2.13
C VAL A 122 2.16 9.85 -1.85
N MET A 123 1.15 10.73 -1.89
CA MET A 123 1.33 12.16 -1.62
C MET A 123 1.78 12.42 -0.17
N VAL A 124 1.21 11.72 0.80
CA VAL A 124 1.61 11.84 2.22
C VAL A 124 3.00 11.28 2.45
N ILE A 125 3.34 10.11 1.87
CA ILE A 125 4.69 9.55 1.95
C ILE A 125 5.71 10.53 1.38
N SER A 126 5.43 11.09 0.19
CA SER A 126 6.29 12.08 -0.46
C SER A 126 6.47 13.35 0.38
N ARG A 127 5.43 13.79 1.11
CA ARG A 127 5.55 14.91 2.06
C ARG A 127 6.41 14.54 3.27
N LYS A 128 6.27 13.34 3.83
CA LYS A 128 7.09 12.86 4.96
C LYS A 128 8.56 12.75 4.58
N LEU A 129 8.88 12.23 3.39
CA LEU A 129 10.24 12.16 2.86
C LEU A 129 10.87 13.53 2.63
N ARG A 130 10.10 14.51 2.11
CA ARG A 130 10.60 15.89 1.99
C ARG A 130 10.93 16.52 3.34
N LYS A 131 10.08 16.28 4.35
CA LYS A 131 10.30 16.77 5.72
C LYS A 131 11.54 16.14 6.37
N SER A 132 11.74 14.83 6.22
CA SER A 132 12.94 14.15 6.78
C SER A 132 14.22 14.66 6.14
N VAL A 133 14.24 14.85 4.81
CA VAL A 133 15.40 15.45 4.11
C VAL A 133 15.66 16.88 4.58
N SER A 134 14.61 17.69 4.78
CA SER A 134 14.78 19.07 5.27
C SER A 134 15.23 19.17 6.73
N CYS A 135 14.97 18.13 7.54
CA CYS A 135 15.44 18.04 8.93
C CYS A 135 16.92 17.61 8.97
N GLN A 136 17.34 16.72 8.07
CA GLN A 136 18.71 16.22 7.99
C GLN A 136 19.71 17.23 7.41
N LYS A 137 19.23 18.25 6.68
CA LYS A 137 20.05 19.37 6.18
C LYS A 137 20.29 20.48 7.22
N ARG A 138 19.74 20.35 8.42
CA ARG A 138 19.78 21.38 9.48
C ARG A 138 20.57 20.94 10.71
N CYS A 139 21.38 19.88 10.59
CA CYS A 139 22.30 19.39 11.60
C CYS A 139 23.72 19.42 11.04
#